data_AF-A0A2L0EU41-F1
#
_entry.id   AF-A0A2L0EU41-F1
#
_cell.length_a   1.000
_cell.length_b   1.000
_cell.length_c   1.000
_cell.angle_alpha   90.00
_cell.angle_beta   90.00
_cell.angle_gamma   90.00
#
_symmetry.space_group_name_H-M   'P 1'
#
loop_
_entity.id
_entity.type
_entity.pdbx_description
1 polymer ?
#
loop_
_entity_poly.entity_id
_entity_poly.type
_entity_poly.pdbx_seq_one_letter_code
_entity_poly.pdbx_strand_id
1 'polypeptide(L)'
;MKLRNETRHPALLLRTASARSDDHMLGCAIARPTYRVAGGALVGTPDEPWPISGEPAATALGKMPGDKPFYMGGIDVLLGGKVRQPGGAARPRLDVELEVGRSFRRRIAVLGDRTWVPGAGGTLVPSEPEPFVSMELDYGRAFGGTCPTDYGLDMPFTPNPAGRGFYLDAKRALGKPLPNLEDPNRLLRSFDDTPDPVGLGYYPGEGALRVKAATSAAMPEPSRLAPDRAPEVKVGHRNILPTFFNMGHPGMMIEAGGEPRPGDGIRLTHGLRGGDLAFVMPDLRMHIHVQLEGREYVFPMHLDQIGIVAGEGRVFFSLRCVFEYHVRKEERRTATLHDGPTPAVIPGS
;
A
#
# COMPACT_ATOMS: atom_id res chain seq x y z
N MET A 1 12.00 27.40 -3.59
CA MET A 1 10.99 27.06 -4.62
C MET A 1 9.66 26.83 -3.92
N LYS A 2 8.60 27.52 -4.36
CA LYS A 2 7.23 27.32 -3.87
C LYS A 2 6.39 26.67 -4.98
N LEU A 3 5.40 25.86 -4.59
CA LEU A 3 4.43 25.29 -5.52
C LEU A 3 3.30 26.29 -5.78
N ARG A 4 3.04 26.59 -7.04
CA ARG A 4 1.79 27.20 -7.52
C ARG A 4 0.94 26.06 -8.07
N ASN A 5 -0.21 25.81 -7.46
CA ASN A 5 -1.11 24.74 -7.89
C ASN A 5 -2.23 25.36 -8.74
N GLU A 6 -2.23 25.11 -10.04
CA GLU A 6 -3.32 25.52 -10.95
C GLU A 6 -4.35 24.42 -11.16
N THR A 7 -4.17 23.25 -10.53
CA THR A 7 -5.17 22.18 -10.55
C THR A 7 -6.20 22.38 -9.44
N ARG A 8 -7.33 21.69 -9.58
CA ARG A 8 -8.34 21.59 -8.50
C ARG A 8 -7.97 20.59 -7.40
N HIS A 9 -6.83 19.90 -7.52
CA HIS A 9 -6.49 18.76 -6.68
C HIS A 9 -5.51 19.17 -5.57
N PRO A 10 -5.66 18.66 -4.33
CA PRO A 10 -4.67 18.88 -3.29
C PRO A 10 -3.27 18.47 -3.75
N ALA A 11 -2.27 19.33 -3.52
CA ALA A 11 -0.90 19.08 -3.94
C ALA A 11 0.13 19.65 -2.96
N LEU A 12 1.31 19.03 -2.92
CA LEU A 12 2.44 19.44 -2.07
C LEU A 12 3.74 19.32 -2.86
N LEU A 13 4.67 20.26 -2.62
CA LEU A 13 6.05 20.16 -3.08
C LEU A 13 6.98 19.95 -1.89
N LEU A 14 7.50 18.73 -1.78
CA LEU A 14 8.56 18.35 -0.85
C LEU A 14 9.93 18.67 -1.45
N ARG A 15 10.91 18.94 -0.58
CA ARG A 15 12.29 19.26 -0.97
C ARG A 15 13.26 18.62 0.01
N THR A 16 14.36 18.08 -0.50
CA THR A 16 15.49 17.58 0.30
C THR A 16 16.80 17.84 -0.43
N ALA A 17 17.92 17.84 0.29
CA ALA A 17 19.24 17.78 -0.33
C ALA A 17 19.36 16.51 -1.18
N SER A 18 20.03 16.63 -2.32
CA SER A 18 20.38 15.47 -3.14
C SER A 18 21.62 14.78 -2.58
N ALA A 19 21.71 13.46 -2.75
CA ALA A 19 22.91 12.71 -2.43
C ALA A 19 24.04 12.89 -3.47
N ARG A 20 23.78 13.58 -4.60
CA ARG A 20 24.78 13.79 -5.67
C ARG A 20 25.85 14.81 -5.29
N SER A 21 25.46 15.92 -4.69
CA SER A 21 26.36 17.00 -4.25
C SER A 21 25.63 18.03 -3.39
N ASP A 22 26.40 18.85 -2.67
CA ASP A 22 25.90 19.85 -1.70
C ASP A 22 25.14 21.02 -2.36
N ASP A 23 25.28 21.20 -3.67
CA ASP A 23 24.62 22.24 -4.47
C ASP A 23 23.38 21.73 -5.22
N HIS A 24 23.00 20.45 -5.06
CA HIS A 24 21.80 19.89 -5.68
C HIS A 24 20.69 19.64 -4.67
N MET A 25 19.47 19.98 -5.07
CA MET A 25 18.25 19.69 -4.33
C MET A 25 17.36 18.78 -5.16
N LEU A 26 16.66 17.90 -4.47
CA LEU A 26 15.60 17.09 -5.03
C LEU A 26 14.25 17.73 -4.68
N GLY A 27 13.46 18.01 -5.70
CA GLY A 27 12.06 18.41 -5.61
C GLY A 27 11.14 17.23 -5.88
N CYS A 28 10.07 17.12 -5.11
CA CYS A 28 9.04 16.11 -5.33
C CYS A 28 7.66 16.76 -5.22
N ALA A 29 6.97 16.87 -6.36
CA ALA A 29 5.59 17.29 -6.38
C ALA A 29 4.67 16.08 -6.29
N ILE A 30 3.66 16.17 -5.44
CA ILE A 30 2.64 15.15 -5.23
C ILE A 30 1.28 15.82 -5.40
N ALA A 31 0.39 15.20 -6.16
CA ALA A 31 -1.00 15.61 -6.32
C ALA A 31 -1.91 14.44 -5.97
N ARG A 32 -3.00 14.68 -5.24
CA ARG A 32 -3.89 13.61 -4.77
C ARG A 32 -5.36 13.88 -5.07
N PRO A 33 -5.83 13.58 -6.30
CA PRO A 33 -7.24 13.57 -6.64
C PRO A 33 -8.06 12.60 -5.78
N THR A 34 -9.21 13.05 -5.29
CA THR A 34 -10.15 12.26 -4.48
C THR A 34 -11.53 12.20 -5.13
N TYR A 35 -12.17 11.05 -4.98
CA TYR A 35 -13.44 10.74 -5.61
C TYR A 35 -14.33 9.89 -4.69
N ARG A 36 -15.62 9.88 -4.99
CA ARG A 36 -16.57 8.83 -4.57
C ARG A 36 -17.16 8.14 -5.80
N VAL A 37 -17.39 6.83 -5.69
CA VAL A 37 -18.07 6.05 -6.72
C VAL A 37 -19.58 6.21 -6.55
N ALA A 38 -20.26 6.72 -7.57
CA ALA A 38 -21.71 6.86 -7.61
C ALA A 38 -22.24 6.39 -8.97
N GLY A 39 -23.10 5.37 -8.98
CA GLY A 39 -23.65 4.81 -10.21
C GLY A 39 -22.60 4.26 -11.19
N GLY A 40 -21.45 3.80 -10.68
CA GLY A 40 -20.32 3.33 -11.49
C GLY A 40 -19.40 4.43 -12.04
N ALA A 41 -19.69 5.70 -11.75
CA ALA A 41 -18.87 6.84 -12.14
C ALA A 41 -18.09 7.41 -10.94
N LEU A 42 -16.94 8.03 -11.21
CA LEU A 42 -16.18 8.78 -10.22
C LEU A 42 -16.67 10.23 -10.15
N VAL A 43 -17.14 10.63 -8.97
CA VAL A 43 -17.52 12.01 -8.66
C VAL A 43 -16.44 12.62 -7.78
N GLY A 44 -15.86 13.75 -8.21
CA GLY A 44 -14.77 14.40 -7.48
C GLY A 44 -15.23 14.95 -6.12
N THR A 45 -14.40 14.79 -5.09
CA THR A 45 -14.70 15.22 -3.72
C THR A 45 -13.57 16.11 -3.16
N PRO A 46 -13.41 17.35 -3.68
CA PRO A 46 -12.33 18.24 -3.25
C PRO A 46 -12.42 18.61 -1.75
N ASP A 47 -13.62 18.61 -1.19
CA ASP A 47 -13.87 18.92 0.24
C ASP A 47 -13.57 17.73 1.18
N GLU A 48 -13.28 16.55 0.62
CA GLU A 48 -12.85 15.36 1.36
C GLU A 48 -11.45 14.93 0.90
N PRO A 49 -10.41 15.76 1.13
CA PRO A 49 -9.07 15.45 0.68
C PRO A 49 -8.51 14.21 1.40
N TRP A 50 -7.66 13.47 0.71
CA TRP A 50 -6.81 12.47 1.35
C TRP A 50 -5.55 13.17 1.87
N PRO A 51 -5.05 12.85 3.08
CA PRO A 51 -3.90 13.54 3.65
C PRO A 51 -2.73 13.53 2.68
N ILE A 52 -2.08 14.67 2.42
CA ILE A 52 -0.74 14.77 1.81
C ILE A 52 0.17 15.45 2.84
N SER A 53 1.18 14.74 3.33
CA SER A 53 2.04 15.24 4.41
C SER A 53 3.34 14.45 4.48
N GLY A 54 4.43 15.12 4.86
CA GLY A 54 5.68 14.43 5.20
C GLY A 54 5.62 13.63 6.50
N GLU A 55 4.63 13.93 7.35
CA GLU A 55 4.39 13.29 8.63
C GLU A 55 3.38 12.13 8.52
N PRO A 56 3.46 11.12 9.40
CA PRO A 56 2.48 10.05 9.46
C PRO A 56 1.06 10.57 9.75
N ALA A 57 0.05 9.92 9.15
CA ALA A 57 -1.36 10.25 9.37
C ALA A 57 -2.21 8.99 9.52
N ALA A 58 -3.21 9.04 10.42
CA ALA A 58 -4.23 7.99 10.49
C ALA A 58 -5.21 8.15 9.32
N THR A 59 -5.53 7.05 8.66
CA THR A 59 -6.48 7.03 7.52
C THR A 59 -7.37 5.80 7.59
N ALA A 60 -8.42 5.76 6.75
CA ALA A 60 -9.27 4.58 6.58
C ALA A 60 -8.53 3.36 5.98
N LEU A 61 -7.31 3.56 5.43
CA LEU A 61 -6.44 2.49 4.91
C LEU A 61 -5.30 2.12 5.88
N GLY A 62 -5.43 2.53 7.16
CA GLY A 62 -4.41 2.37 8.18
C GLY A 62 -3.52 3.60 8.34
N LYS A 63 -2.40 3.44 9.07
CA LYS A 63 -1.46 4.53 9.34
C LYS A 63 -0.59 4.77 8.10
N MET A 64 -0.80 5.90 7.43
CA MET A 64 0.05 6.37 6.35
C MET A 64 1.43 6.75 6.93
N PRO A 65 2.57 6.27 6.38
CA PRO A 65 3.91 6.59 6.88
C PRO A 65 4.34 8.06 6.69
N GLY A 66 3.69 8.79 5.77
CA GLY A 66 4.08 10.12 5.35
C GLY A 66 4.79 10.11 4.00
N ASP A 67 4.41 11.05 3.13
CA ASP A 67 4.96 11.24 1.80
C ASP A 67 6.44 11.62 1.86
N LYS A 68 7.27 10.98 1.01
CA LYS A 68 8.71 11.23 0.94
C LYS A 68 9.12 11.67 -0.47
N PRO A 69 10.16 12.50 -0.61
CA PRO A 69 10.59 13.00 -1.90
C PRO A 69 11.45 11.95 -2.64
N PHE A 70 10.96 10.73 -2.80
CA PHE A 70 11.69 9.65 -3.47
C PHE A 70 10.87 9.05 -4.59
N TYR A 71 11.54 8.52 -5.60
CA TYR A 71 10.88 7.74 -6.63
C TYR A 71 10.32 6.43 -6.03
N MET A 72 9.13 6.02 -6.46
CA MET A 72 8.54 4.73 -6.09
C MET A 72 8.63 3.78 -7.27
N GLY A 73 9.01 2.53 -7.00
CA GLY A 73 9.33 1.53 -8.03
C GLY A 73 8.12 0.88 -8.72
N GLY A 74 6.92 1.15 -8.23
CA GLY A 74 5.66 0.67 -8.79
C GLY A 74 4.47 1.47 -8.25
N ILE A 75 3.26 1.07 -8.61
CA ILE A 75 2.01 1.71 -8.16
C ILE A 75 1.45 0.91 -6.98
N ASP A 76 1.31 1.55 -5.82
CA ASP A 76 0.63 0.93 -4.67
C ASP A 76 -0.87 0.79 -4.95
N VAL A 77 -1.43 -0.39 -4.71
CA VAL A 77 -2.87 -0.62 -4.72
C VAL A 77 -3.32 -0.79 -3.27
N LEU A 78 -3.89 0.26 -2.69
CA LEU A 78 -4.26 0.31 -1.29
C LEU A 78 -5.75 0.03 -1.13
N LEU A 79 -6.09 -0.93 -0.28
CA LEU A 79 -7.45 -1.36 0.01
C LEU A 79 -7.66 -1.46 1.52
N GLY A 80 -8.80 -0.95 1.97
CA GLY A 80 -9.22 -0.97 3.37
C GLY A 80 -10.71 -0.69 3.50
N GLY A 81 -11.18 -0.37 4.70
CA GLY A 81 -12.61 -0.21 4.98
C GLY A 81 -13.31 -1.55 5.21
N LYS A 82 -14.58 -1.67 4.78
CA LYS A 82 -15.46 -2.79 5.15
C LYS A 82 -16.06 -3.49 3.95
N VAL A 83 -16.06 -4.82 3.98
CA VAL A 83 -16.83 -5.67 3.05
C VAL A 83 -18.05 -6.26 3.73
N ARG A 84 -19.07 -6.61 2.94
CA ARG A 84 -20.35 -7.13 3.44
C ARG A 84 -20.79 -8.35 2.65
N GLN A 85 -21.42 -9.28 3.34
CA GLN A 85 -22.06 -10.42 2.69
C GLN A 85 -23.16 -9.97 1.72
N PRO A 86 -23.29 -10.61 0.55
CA PRO A 86 -24.39 -10.38 -0.37
C PRO A 86 -25.75 -10.57 0.30
N GLY A 87 -26.69 -9.66 0.05
CA GLY A 87 -28.04 -9.72 0.62
C GLY A 87 -28.13 -9.50 2.13
N GLY A 88 -27.02 -9.19 2.81
CA GLY A 88 -27.00 -8.94 4.25
C GLY A 88 -27.16 -10.20 5.13
N ALA A 89 -27.18 -11.39 4.54
CA ALA A 89 -27.26 -12.64 5.27
C ALA A 89 -25.90 -13.02 5.87
N ALA A 90 -25.85 -13.37 7.14
CA ALA A 90 -24.62 -13.81 7.78
C ALA A 90 -24.12 -15.13 7.17
N ARG A 91 -22.86 -15.18 6.76
CA ARG A 91 -22.20 -16.39 6.23
C ARG A 91 -20.78 -16.48 6.77
N PRO A 92 -20.19 -17.69 6.86
CA PRO A 92 -18.91 -17.88 7.52
C PRO A 92 -17.70 -17.47 6.66
N ARG A 93 -17.90 -17.31 5.34
CA ARG A 93 -16.84 -16.96 4.39
C ARG A 93 -17.35 -15.99 3.32
N LEU A 94 -16.47 -15.09 2.89
CA LEU A 94 -16.64 -14.21 1.74
C LEU A 94 -15.30 -14.14 1.00
N ASP A 95 -15.29 -14.46 -0.30
CA ASP A 95 -14.09 -14.25 -1.11
C ASP A 95 -14.17 -12.86 -1.77
N VAL A 96 -13.16 -12.04 -1.52
CA VAL A 96 -13.05 -10.66 -2.04
C VAL A 96 -11.99 -10.63 -3.14
N GLU A 97 -12.30 -9.98 -4.25
CA GLU A 97 -11.44 -9.88 -5.41
C GLU A 97 -11.31 -8.44 -5.86
N LEU A 98 -10.07 -7.98 -6.01
CA LEU A 98 -9.71 -6.69 -6.57
C LEU A 98 -9.04 -6.89 -7.92
N GLU A 99 -9.50 -6.16 -8.92
CA GLU A 99 -8.97 -6.11 -10.27
C GLU A 99 -8.68 -4.66 -10.66
N VAL A 100 -7.49 -4.42 -11.22
CA VAL A 100 -7.09 -3.12 -11.77
C VAL A 100 -6.53 -3.34 -13.17
N GLY A 101 -7.28 -2.89 -14.18
CA GLY A 101 -6.95 -3.13 -15.57
C GLY A 101 -6.78 -4.62 -15.88
N ARG A 102 -5.79 -4.94 -16.72
CA ARG A 102 -5.48 -6.34 -17.11
C ARG A 102 -4.29 -6.93 -16.37
N SER A 103 -3.52 -6.11 -15.66
CA SER A 103 -2.21 -6.44 -15.11
C SER A 103 -2.28 -6.89 -13.65
N PHE A 104 -3.32 -6.49 -12.90
CA PHE A 104 -3.37 -6.70 -11.47
C PHE A 104 -4.69 -7.35 -11.02
N ARG A 105 -4.57 -8.47 -10.29
CA ARG A 105 -5.67 -9.17 -9.65
C ARG A 105 -5.22 -9.74 -8.31
N ARG A 106 -5.97 -9.46 -7.24
CA ARG A 106 -5.75 -10.05 -5.91
C ARG A 106 -7.05 -10.62 -5.36
N ARG A 107 -6.99 -11.85 -4.85
CA ARG A 107 -8.08 -12.51 -4.12
C ARG A 107 -7.73 -12.70 -2.66
N ILE A 108 -8.72 -12.57 -1.80
CA ILE A 108 -8.60 -12.66 -0.34
C ILE A 108 -9.77 -13.50 0.17
N ALA A 109 -9.47 -14.50 0.99
CA ALA A 109 -10.51 -15.20 1.75
C ALA A 109 -10.77 -14.41 3.04
N VAL A 110 -12.02 -13.96 3.20
CA VAL A 110 -12.49 -13.27 4.40
C VAL A 110 -13.34 -14.24 5.20
N LEU A 111 -12.80 -14.68 6.33
CA LEU A 111 -13.39 -15.69 7.20
C LEU A 111 -13.98 -15.05 8.45
N GLY A 112 -15.06 -15.65 8.95
CA GLY A 112 -15.58 -15.37 10.27
C GLY A 112 -14.54 -15.50 11.38
N ASP A 113 -14.89 -15.03 12.56
CA ASP A 113 -14.03 -15.22 13.73
C ASP A 113 -13.86 -16.72 13.99
N ARG A 114 -12.61 -17.09 14.27
CA ARG A 114 -12.18 -18.47 14.53
C ARG A 114 -11.20 -18.47 15.69
N THR A 115 -11.06 -19.61 16.34
CA THR A 115 -10.06 -19.85 17.39
C THR A 115 -9.35 -21.17 17.18
N TRP A 116 -8.20 -21.36 17.83
CA TRP A 116 -7.59 -22.68 17.94
C TRP A 116 -8.37 -23.57 18.90
N VAL A 117 -8.75 -24.77 18.47
CA VAL A 117 -9.44 -25.77 19.28
C VAL A 117 -8.70 -27.12 19.28
N PRO A 118 -8.91 -27.99 20.28
CA PRO A 118 -8.29 -29.31 20.30
C PRO A 118 -8.68 -30.15 19.09
N GLY A 119 -7.69 -30.68 18.39
CA GLY A 119 -7.83 -31.64 17.30
C GLY A 119 -7.47 -33.07 17.73
N ALA A 120 -7.47 -33.99 16.77
CA ALA A 120 -7.04 -35.37 17.02
C ALA A 120 -5.55 -35.45 17.39
N GLY A 121 -5.19 -36.42 18.23
CA GLY A 121 -3.79 -36.68 18.59
C GLY A 121 -3.08 -35.55 19.34
N GLY A 122 -3.83 -34.66 20.02
CA GLY A 122 -3.25 -33.54 20.78
C GLY A 122 -2.82 -32.34 19.92
N THR A 123 -3.20 -32.32 18.65
CA THR A 123 -2.97 -31.18 17.74
C THR A 123 -3.94 -30.04 18.02
N LEU A 124 -3.67 -28.85 17.48
CA LEU A 124 -4.65 -27.77 17.38
C LEU A 124 -5.11 -27.61 15.94
N VAL A 125 -6.41 -27.40 15.77
CA VAL A 125 -7.03 -27.11 14.49
C VAL A 125 -7.84 -25.82 14.59
N PRO A 126 -8.03 -25.09 13.47
CA PRO A 126 -8.97 -23.97 13.43
C PRO A 126 -10.39 -24.44 13.74
N SER A 127 -11.13 -23.68 14.53
CA SER A 127 -12.59 -23.83 14.62
C SER A 127 -13.27 -23.52 13.28
N GLU A 128 -14.51 -23.97 13.14
CA GLU A 128 -15.37 -23.47 12.06
C GLU A 128 -15.51 -21.94 12.16
N PRO A 129 -15.53 -21.20 11.03
CA PRO A 129 -15.70 -19.77 11.06
C PRO A 129 -17.12 -19.37 11.45
N GLU A 130 -17.23 -18.42 12.37
CA GLU A 130 -18.53 -17.87 12.77
C GLU A 130 -19.18 -17.08 11.62
N PRO A 131 -20.49 -17.22 11.37
CA PRO A 131 -21.17 -16.40 10.37
C PRO A 131 -21.08 -14.90 10.69
N PHE A 132 -20.71 -14.10 9.70
CA PHE A 132 -20.62 -12.65 9.83
C PHE A 132 -21.41 -11.95 8.72
N VAL A 133 -21.91 -10.74 8.97
CA VAL A 133 -22.57 -9.89 7.96
C VAL A 133 -21.57 -8.94 7.30
N SER A 134 -20.58 -8.47 8.05
CA SER A 134 -19.55 -7.55 7.55
C SER A 134 -18.23 -7.75 8.25
N MET A 135 -17.13 -7.49 7.55
CA MET A 135 -15.77 -7.62 8.07
C MET A 135 -14.91 -6.42 7.66
N GLU A 136 -14.09 -5.93 8.58
CA GLU A 136 -13.09 -4.89 8.28
C GLU A 136 -11.91 -5.51 7.52
N LEU A 137 -11.37 -4.74 6.58
CA LEU A 137 -10.18 -5.05 5.80
C LEU A 137 -8.98 -4.30 6.41
N ASP A 138 -8.45 -4.80 7.51
CA ASP A 138 -7.31 -4.21 8.22
C ASP A 138 -6.23 -5.25 8.59
N TYR A 139 -5.00 -4.77 8.80
CA TYR A 139 -3.85 -5.61 9.16
C TYR A 139 -4.00 -6.33 10.50
N GLY A 140 -4.80 -5.80 11.42
CA GLY A 140 -5.08 -6.44 12.71
C GLY A 140 -5.89 -7.73 12.58
N ARG A 141 -6.49 -7.97 11.40
CA ARG A 141 -7.22 -9.19 11.05
C ARG A 141 -6.44 -10.14 10.13
N ALA A 142 -5.22 -9.79 9.74
CA ALA A 142 -4.30 -10.66 9.01
C ALA A 142 -3.39 -11.44 9.98
N PHE A 143 -2.71 -12.48 9.47
CA PHE A 143 -1.80 -13.30 10.27
C PHE A 143 -0.70 -12.47 10.93
N GLY A 144 -0.28 -12.84 12.13
CA GLY A 144 0.78 -12.19 12.88
C GLY A 144 0.40 -11.96 14.34
N GLY A 145 0.85 -10.84 14.90
CA GLY A 145 0.63 -10.48 16.29
C GLY A 145 1.90 -10.54 17.13
N THR A 146 1.73 -10.43 18.44
CA THR A 146 2.82 -10.44 19.42
C THR A 146 2.48 -11.46 20.51
N CYS A 147 3.44 -12.33 20.85
CA CYS A 147 3.23 -13.39 21.83
C CYS A 147 4.21 -13.26 23.02
N PRO A 148 3.73 -13.26 24.27
CA PRO A 148 4.59 -13.21 25.45
C PRO A 148 5.46 -14.47 25.59
N THR A 149 6.72 -14.26 25.96
CA THR A 149 7.69 -15.32 26.31
C THR A 149 7.72 -15.57 27.82
N ASP A 150 8.28 -16.71 28.24
CA ASP A 150 8.49 -17.03 29.66
C ASP A 150 9.53 -16.10 30.35
N TYR A 151 10.27 -15.32 29.58
CA TYR A 151 11.29 -14.37 30.06
C TYR A 151 10.74 -12.96 30.28
N GLY A 152 9.42 -12.76 30.19
CA GLY A 152 8.79 -11.44 30.37
C GLY A 152 8.99 -10.47 29.20
N LEU A 153 9.44 -10.98 28.04
CA LEU A 153 9.56 -10.24 26.80
C LEU A 153 8.46 -10.65 25.82
N ASP A 154 7.95 -9.69 25.06
CA ASP A 154 7.00 -9.91 24.00
C ASP A 154 7.73 -10.20 22.68
N MET A 155 7.42 -11.33 22.04
CA MET A 155 7.98 -11.70 20.74
C MET A 155 7.02 -11.29 19.61
N PRO A 156 7.34 -10.25 18.83
CA PRO A 156 6.52 -9.85 17.69
C PRO A 156 6.74 -10.78 16.50
N PHE A 157 5.67 -11.09 15.77
CA PHE A 157 5.78 -11.59 14.41
C PHE A 157 6.15 -10.42 13.49
N THR A 158 7.43 -10.27 13.20
CA THR A 158 8.02 -9.12 12.52
C THR A 158 7.26 -8.66 11.26
N PRO A 159 6.73 -9.55 10.40
CA PRO A 159 5.93 -9.13 9.24
C PRO A 159 4.67 -8.34 9.57
N ASN A 160 4.01 -8.59 10.71
CA ASN A 160 2.78 -7.93 11.13
C ASN A 160 2.55 -8.05 12.65
N PRO A 161 3.24 -7.24 13.48
CA PRO A 161 3.12 -7.31 14.95
C PRO A 161 1.74 -6.92 15.48
N ALA A 162 0.96 -6.18 14.69
CA ALA A 162 -0.41 -5.76 15.02
C ALA A 162 -1.47 -6.81 14.65
N GLY A 163 -1.08 -7.89 13.95
CA GLY A 163 -1.98 -8.95 13.49
C GLY A 163 -2.44 -9.91 14.59
N ARG A 164 -2.97 -11.06 14.17
CA ARG A 164 -3.41 -12.14 15.05
C ARG A 164 -3.10 -13.52 14.48
N GLY A 165 -3.03 -14.54 15.34
CA GLY A 165 -2.77 -15.92 14.93
C GLY A 165 -1.34 -16.43 15.18
N PHE A 166 -0.39 -15.56 15.54
CA PHE A 166 0.96 -15.96 15.94
C PHE A 166 1.03 -16.27 17.44
N TYR A 167 1.40 -17.50 17.78
CA TYR A 167 1.60 -17.97 19.16
C TYR A 167 2.83 -18.89 19.21
N LEU A 168 3.56 -18.84 20.32
CA LEU A 168 4.83 -19.59 20.46
C LEU A 168 4.64 -21.09 20.71
N ASP A 169 3.50 -21.48 21.27
CA ASP A 169 3.19 -22.89 21.56
C ASP A 169 1.67 -23.12 21.62
N ALA A 170 1.29 -24.39 21.50
CA ALA A 170 -0.10 -24.81 21.50
C ALA A 170 -0.85 -24.42 22.79
N LYS A 171 -0.19 -24.41 23.95
CA LYS A 171 -0.83 -24.06 25.22
C LYS A 171 -1.24 -22.58 25.22
N ARG A 172 -0.39 -21.70 24.70
CA ARG A 172 -0.68 -20.27 24.53
C ARG A 172 -1.72 -20.02 23.44
N ALA A 173 -1.73 -20.85 22.40
CA ALA A 173 -2.61 -20.72 21.25
C ALA A 173 -4.06 -21.18 21.52
N LEU A 174 -4.27 -22.17 22.39
CA LEU A 174 -5.58 -22.74 22.65
C LEU A 174 -6.63 -21.67 23.01
N GLY A 175 -7.75 -21.67 22.29
CA GLY A 175 -8.85 -20.71 22.45
C GLY A 175 -8.53 -19.29 21.98
N LYS A 176 -7.35 -19.04 21.40
CA LYS A 176 -6.95 -17.72 20.91
C LYS A 176 -7.38 -17.49 19.46
N PRO A 177 -7.60 -16.22 19.06
CA PRO A 177 -8.17 -15.88 17.76
C PRO A 177 -7.23 -16.18 16.58
N LEU A 178 -7.84 -16.53 15.46
CA LEU A 178 -7.18 -16.71 14.17
C LEU A 178 -7.40 -15.48 13.27
N PRO A 179 -6.59 -15.29 12.22
CA PRO A 179 -6.82 -14.24 11.24
C PRO A 179 -8.15 -14.44 10.51
N ASN A 180 -8.78 -13.33 10.14
CA ASN A 180 -9.95 -13.31 9.27
C ASN A 180 -9.54 -13.16 7.79
N LEU A 181 -8.41 -12.50 7.53
CA LEU A 181 -7.92 -12.23 6.18
C LEU A 181 -6.81 -13.22 5.83
N GLU A 182 -7.08 -14.10 4.87
CA GLU A 182 -6.15 -15.14 4.44
C GLU A 182 -5.98 -15.19 2.91
N ASP A 183 -4.86 -15.76 2.47
CA ASP A 183 -4.69 -16.08 1.04
C ASP A 183 -5.55 -17.30 0.73
N PRO A 184 -6.48 -17.23 -0.24
CA PRO A 184 -7.37 -18.35 -0.54
C PRO A 184 -6.63 -19.63 -0.97
N ASN A 185 -5.37 -19.53 -1.40
CA ASN A 185 -4.54 -20.68 -1.80
C ASN A 185 -3.66 -21.19 -0.66
N ARG A 186 -3.59 -20.49 0.48
CA ARG A 186 -2.78 -20.83 1.65
C ARG A 186 -3.52 -20.49 2.94
N LEU A 187 -4.70 -21.10 3.09
CA LEU A 187 -5.50 -20.98 4.31
C LEU A 187 -4.74 -21.59 5.50
N LEU A 188 -4.92 -21.01 6.68
CA LEU A 188 -4.37 -21.53 7.93
C LEU A 188 -5.14 -22.80 8.32
N ARG A 189 -4.45 -23.94 8.39
CA ARG A 189 -5.03 -25.28 8.62
C ARG A 189 -4.46 -25.98 9.86
N SER A 190 -3.23 -25.70 10.23
CA SER A 190 -2.59 -26.28 11.41
C SER A 190 -1.79 -25.24 12.19
N PHE A 191 -1.50 -25.53 13.45
CA PHE A 191 -0.74 -24.64 14.32
C PHE A 191 0.66 -24.31 13.80
N ASP A 192 1.26 -25.23 13.03
CA ASP A 192 2.60 -25.06 12.45
C ASP A 192 2.60 -24.16 11.21
N ASP A 193 1.43 -23.81 10.67
CA ASP A 193 1.33 -22.90 9.54
C ASP A 193 1.75 -21.48 9.93
N THR A 194 2.72 -20.93 9.20
CA THR A 194 3.23 -19.56 9.37
C THR A 194 3.15 -18.78 8.04
N PRO A 195 1.93 -18.49 7.55
CA PRO A 195 1.76 -17.76 6.29
C PRO A 195 2.23 -16.30 6.42
N ASP A 196 2.58 -15.68 5.29
CA ASP A 196 2.75 -14.23 5.26
C ASP A 196 1.39 -13.54 5.48
N PRO A 197 1.34 -12.39 6.19
CA PRO A 197 0.10 -11.64 6.37
C PRO A 197 -0.46 -11.18 5.03
N VAL A 198 -1.77 -11.34 4.83
CA VAL A 198 -2.47 -10.67 3.73
C VAL A 198 -2.66 -9.20 4.07
N GLY A 199 -1.75 -8.36 3.59
CA GLY A 199 -1.81 -6.91 3.72
C GLY A 199 -2.51 -6.23 2.55
N LEU A 200 -3.37 -5.26 2.84
CA LEU A 200 -4.19 -4.56 1.83
C LEU A 200 -3.99 -3.04 1.82
N GLY A 201 -3.75 -2.43 2.99
CA GLY A 201 -3.58 -0.98 3.13
C GLY A 201 -2.12 -0.54 3.16
N TYR A 202 -1.85 0.54 3.91
CA TYR A 202 -0.48 0.99 4.15
C TYR A 202 0.31 -0.04 4.97
N TYR A 203 1.54 -0.28 4.54
CA TYR A 203 2.49 -1.16 5.24
C TYR A 203 3.63 -0.33 5.88
N PRO A 204 4.05 -0.62 7.12
CA PRO A 204 5.08 0.15 7.82
C PRO A 204 6.44 0.17 7.10
N GLY A 205 7.14 1.31 7.18
CA GLY A 205 8.48 1.53 6.58
C GLY A 205 9.48 0.43 6.94
N GLU A 206 9.46 0.10 8.23
CA GLU A 206 10.28 -0.87 8.93
C GLU A 206 9.77 -2.32 8.83
N GLY A 207 8.64 -2.56 8.14
CA GLY A 207 8.04 -3.88 8.05
C GLY A 207 8.93 -4.88 7.31
N ALA A 208 9.10 -6.08 7.90
CA ALA A 208 10.02 -7.10 7.37
C ALA A 208 9.75 -7.51 5.91
N LEU A 209 8.48 -7.51 5.48
CA LEU A 209 8.15 -7.87 4.10
C LEU A 209 8.66 -6.85 3.08
N ARG A 210 8.74 -5.57 3.45
CA ARG A 210 9.25 -4.51 2.58
C ARG A 210 10.74 -4.67 2.36
N VAL A 211 11.50 -4.89 3.43
CA VAL A 211 12.94 -5.14 3.35
C VAL A 211 13.22 -6.36 2.46
N LYS A 212 12.46 -7.43 2.65
CA LYS A 212 12.57 -8.67 1.85
C LYS A 212 12.24 -8.43 0.37
N ALA A 213 11.17 -7.70 0.07
CA ALA A 213 10.71 -7.48 -1.31
C ALA A 213 11.51 -6.42 -2.07
N ALA A 214 12.10 -5.46 -1.36
CA ALA A 214 12.80 -4.33 -1.98
C ALA A 214 14.32 -4.51 -2.03
N THR A 215 14.80 -5.76 -1.97
CA THR A 215 16.22 -6.08 -2.06
C THR A 215 16.47 -7.03 -3.23
N SER A 216 17.37 -6.67 -4.14
CA SER A 216 17.77 -7.51 -5.28
C SER A 216 18.87 -8.52 -4.97
N ALA A 217 19.44 -8.48 -3.75
CA ALA A 217 20.45 -9.42 -3.32
C ALA A 217 19.85 -10.83 -3.16
N ALA A 218 20.52 -11.84 -3.71
CA ALA A 218 20.14 -13.23 -3.53
C ALA A 218 20.32 -13.62 -2.06
N MET A 219 19.21 -13.88 -1.37
CA MET A 219 19.25 -14.44 -0.02
C MET A 219 19.44 -15.95 -0.12
N PRO A 220 20.38 -16.55 0.62
CA PRO A 220 20.56 -17.99 0.62
C PRO A 220 19.35 -18.69 1.24
N GLU A 221 18.96 -19.82 0.64
CA GLU A 221 17.89 -20.67 1.16
C GLU A 221 18.20 -21.11 2.60
N PRO A 222 17.28 -20.94 3.58
CA PRO A 222 17.51 -21.31 4.97
C PRO A 222 17.95 -22.78 5.14
N SER A 223 17.45 -23.68 4.30
CA SER A 223 17.79 -25.12 4.29
C SER A 223 19.22 -25.42 3.84
N ARG A 224 19.92 -24.44 3.24
CA ARG A 224 21.31 -24.56 2.77
C ARG A 224 22.32 -23.89 3.71
N LEU A 225 21.86 -23.33 4.82
CA LEU A 225 22.71 -22.73 5.84
C LEU A 225 23.18 -23.81 6.82
N ALA A 226 24.49 -23.90 7.04
CA ALA A 226 25.03 -24.71 8.12
C ALA A 226 24.65 -24.07 9.48
N PRO A 227 24.32 -24.86 10.51
CA PRO A 227 23.83 -24.35 11.81
C PRO A 227 24.77 -23.34 12.49
N ASP A 228 26.05 -23.38 12.14
CA ASP A 228 27.16 -22.67 12.77
C ASP A 228 27.82 -21.63 11.85
N ARG A 229 27.28 -21.40 10.64
CA ARG A 229 27.86 -20.49 9.66
C ARG A 229 26.84 -19.47 9.17
N ALA A 230 26.99 -18.23 9.63
CA ALA A 230 26.26 -17.10 9.05
C ALA A 230 26.70 -16.93 7.58
N PRO A 231 25.76 -16.86 6.63
CA PRO A 231 26.11 -16.58 5.24
C PRO A 231 26.63 -15.15 5.13
N GLU A 232 27.78 -14.97 4.47
CA GLU A 232 28.25 -13.63 4.08
C GLU A 232 27.40 -13.11 2.91
N VAL A 233 26.28 -12.46 3.22
CA VAL A 233 25.50 -11.71 2.23
C VAL A 233 25.98 -10.25 2.27
N LYS A 234 26.73 -9.84 1.24
CA LYS A 234 27.10 -8.43 1.06
C LYS A 234 25.93 -7.67 0.44
N VAL A 235 25.07 -7.09 1.27
CA VAL A 235 24.02 -6.16 0.84
C VAL A 235 24.56 -4.74 0.89
N GLY A 236 24.53 -4.03 -0.23
CA GLY A 236 24.87 -2.61 -0.33
C GLY A 236 23.69 -1.76 -0.80
N HIS A 237 23.85 -0.44 -0.77
CA HIS A 237 22.82 0.51 -1.21
C HIS A 237 22.33 0.28 -2.64
N ARG A 238 23.18 -0.25 -3.53
CA ARG A 238 22.82 -0.59 -4.92
C ARG A 238 21.85 -1.77 -5.04
N ASN A 239 21.71 -2.57 -3.98
CA ASN A 239 20.77 -3.69 -3.94
C ASN A 239 19.37 -3.25 -3.49
N ILE A 240 19.21 -2.02 -3.01
CA ILE A 240 17.92 -1.48 -2.59
C ILE A 240 17.17 -1.04 -3.85
N LEU A 241 16.05 -1.70 -4.11
CA LEU A 241 15.17 -1.39 -5.22
C LEU A 241 14.32 -0.16 -4.89
N PRO A 242 13.90 0.64 -5.89
CA PRO A 242 13.02 1.79 -5.62
C PRO A 242 11.66 1.43 -5.02
N THR A 243 11.25 0.15 -5.12
CA THR A 243 10.07 -0.39 -4.42
C THR A 243 10.19 -0.32 -2.90
N PHE A 244 11.37 -0.03 -2.35
CA PHE A 244 11.56 0.26 -0.94
C PHE A 244 10.75 1.49 -0.47
N PHE A 245 10.55 2.47 -1.35
CA PHE A 245 9.84 3.71 -1.01
C PHE A 245 8.33 3.65 -1.23
N ASN A 246 7.83 2.55 -1.81
CA ASN A 246 6.41 2.26 -1.87
C ASN A 246 5.82 2.12 -0.47
N MET A 247 4.58 2.58 -0.28
CA MET A 247 3.92 2.62 1.02
C MET A 247 2.92 1.47 1.20
N GLY A 248 2.55 0.76 0.14
CA GLY A 248 1.65 -0.39 0.18
C GLY A 248 2.32 -1.70 0.63
N HIS A 249 1.50 -2.73 0.80
CA HIS A 249 1.97 -4.11 0.96
C HIS A 249 2.70 -4.58 -0.30
N PRO A 250 3.82 -5.31 -0.21
CA PRO A 250 4.55 -5.77 -1.39
C PRO A 250 3.73 -6.64 -2.36
N GLY A 251 2.76 -7.40 -1.85
CA GLY A 251 1.82 -8.18 -2.67
C GLY A 251 0.65 -7.36 -3.25
N MET A 252 0.63 -6.05 -3.03
CA MET A 252 -0.41 -5.11 -3.47
C MET A 252 0.21 -3.96 -4.28
N MET A 253 1.03 -4.32 -5.26
CA MET A 253 1.75 -3.38 -6.11
C MET A 253 1.60 -3.79 -7.57
N ILE A 254 1.40 -2.80 -8.44
CA ILE A 254 1.51 -2.96 -9.88
C ILE A 254 2.95 -2.60 -10.25
N GLU A 255 3.65 -3.56 -10.84
CA GLU A 255 5.03 -3.37 -11.29
C GLU A 255 5.09 -2.49 -12.54
N ALA A 256 6.27 -1.92 -12.79
CA ALA A 256 6.52 -1.09 -13.97
C ALA A 256 6.16 -1.83 -15.28
N GLY A 257 5.50 -1.12 -16.20
CA GLY A 257 4.94 -1.69 -17.43
C GLY A 257 3.54 -2.28 -17.30
N GLY A 258 3.04 -2.44 -16.07
CA GLY A 258 1.68 -2.89 -15.76
C GLY A 258 0.68 -1.75 -15.53
N GLU A 259 1.05 -0.48 -15.76
CA GLU A 259 0.27 0.67 -15.37
C GLU A 259 -1.12 0.68 -16.05
N PRO A 260 -2.21 0.94 -15.29
CA PRO A 260 -3.54 1.04 -15.88
C PRO A 260 -3.65 2.31 -16.73
N ARG A 261 -4.40 2.21 -17.84
CA ARG A 261 -4.66 3.30 -18.78
C ARG A 261 -6.02 3.94 -18.50
N PRO A 262 -6.23 5.21 -18.87
CA PRO A 262 -7.57 5.80 -18.85
C PRO A 262 -8.57 4.91 -19.59
N GLY A 263 -9.71 4.64 -18.95
CA GLY A 263 -10.75 3.72 -19.44
C GLY A 263 -10.60 2.25 -19.00
N ASP A 264 -9.46 1.84 -18.45
CA ASP A 264 -9.32 0.50 -17.87
C ASP A 264 -10.26 0.32 -16.68
N GLY A 265 -10.88 -0.85 -16.57
CA GLY A 265 -11.80 -1.17 -15.48
C GLY A 265 -11.08 -1.40 -14.16
N ILE A 266 -11.66 -0.90 -13.06
CA ILE A 266 -11.27 -1.21 -11.70
C ILE A 266 -12.49 -1.76 -10.97
N ARG A 267 -12.36 -2.94 -10.36
CA ARG A 267 -13.46 -3.65 -9.71
C ARG A 267 -13.03 -4.27 -8.40
N LEU A 268 -13.84 -4.10 -7.36
CA LEU A 268 -13.73 -4.78 -6.09
C LEU A 268 -15.06 -5.48 -5.77
N THR A 269 -15.04 -6.81 -5.65
CA THR A 269 -16.24 -7.55 -5.25
C THR A 269 -16.67 -7.17 -3.84
N HIS A 270 -17.98 -7.02 -3.65
CA HIS A 270 -18.56 -6.69 -2.33
C HIS A 270 -18.03 -5.37 -1.73
N GLY A 271 -17.51 -4.47 -2.59
CA GLY A 271 -16.90 -3.20 -2.20
C GLY A 271 -17.88 -2.08 -1.88
N LEU A 272 -19.18 -2.24 -2.20
CA LEU A 272 -20.25 -1.32 -1.83
C LEU A 272 -21.32 -2.02 -0.97
N ARG A 273 -22.19 -1.23 -0.34
CA ARG A 273 -23.36 -1.78 0.35
C ARG A 273 -24.30 -2.43 -0.68
N GLY A 274 -24.28 -3.76 -0.74
CA GLY A 274 -25.19 -4.55 -1.59
C GLY A 274 -24.66 -4.86 -2.98
N GLY A 275 -23.39 -4.58 -3.28
CA GLY A 275 -22.83 -4.88 -4.60
C GLY A 275 -21.33 -4.64 -4.72
N ASP A 276 -20.84 -4.81 -5.94
CA ASP A 276 -19.44 -4.56 -6.29
C ASP A 276 -19.19 -3.04 -6.37
N LEU A 277 -17.97 -2.63 -6.02
CA LEU A 277 -17.46 -1.31 -6.34
C LEU A 277 -16.78 -1.42 -7.69
N ALA A 278 -17.28 -0.70 -8.70
CA ALA A 278 -16.69 -0.70 -10.03
C ALA A 278 -16.68 0.72 -10.62
N PHE A 279 -15.59 1.05 -11.30
CA PHE A 279 -15.42 2.31 -12.04
C PHE A 279 -14.34 2.14 -13.11
N VAL A 280 -14.17 3.14 -13.97
CA VAL A 280 -13.07 3.18 -14.96
C VAL A 280 -11.99 4.15 -14.52
N MET A 281 -10.74 3.81 -14.82
CA MET A 281 -9.58 4.65 -14.58
C MET A 281 -9.78 6.03 -15.26
N PRO A 282 -9.76 7.14 -14.50
CA PRO A 282 -9.91 8.47 -15.09
C PRO A 282 -8.64 8.91 -15.82
N ASP A 283 -8.77 9.92 -16.68
CA ASP A 283 -7.60 10.63 -17.20
C ASP A 283 -7.05 11.56 -16.11
N LEU A 284 -5.88 11.21 -15.57
CA LEU A 284 -5.21 11.92 -14.49
C LEU A 284 -3.95 12.65 -14.97
N ARG A 285 -3.76 12.82 -16.28
CA ARG A 285 -2.56 13.46 -16.80
C ARG A 285 -2.42 14.86 -16.19
N MET A 286 -1.25 15.11 -15.61
CA MET A 286 -0.82 16.38 -15.05
C MET A 286 0.66 16.55 -15.37
N HIS A 287 1.13 17.80 -15.37
CA HIS A 287 2.54 18.11 -15.53
C HIS A 287 2.96 19.25 -14.62
N ILE A 288 4.24 19.27 -14.27
CA ILE A 288 4.86 20.32 -13.48
C ILE A 288 5.84 21.11 -14.34
N HIS A 289 5.66 22.43 -14.38
CA HIS A 289 6.57 23.39 -14.98
C HIS A 289 7.48 23.97 -13.91
N VAL A 290 8.78 23.72 -14.02
CA VAL A 290 9.81 24.20 -13.10
C VAL A 290 10.61 25.29 -13.80
N GLN A 291 10.55 26.51 -13.25
CA GLN A 291 11.34 27.64 -13.75
C GLN A 291 12.42 28.00 -12.73
N LEU A 292 13.65 28.11 -13.22
CA LEU A 292 14.87 28.48 -12.50
C LEU A 292 15.49 29.68 -13.22
N GLU A 293 14.99 30.88 -12.91
CA GLU A 293 15.20 32.10 -13.72
C GLU A 293 14.85 31.83 -15.20
N GLY A 294 15.80 32.02 -16.12
CA GLY A 294 15.59 31.78 -17.56
C GLY A 294 15.64 30.32 -18.02
N ARG A 295 15.74 29.35 -17.10
CA ARG A 295 15.77 27.91 -17.42
C ARG A 295 14.44 27.28 -17.04
N GLU A 296 13.81 26.63 -18.00
CA GLU A 296 12.49 26.05 -17.81
C GLU A 296 12.50 24.55 -18.14
N TYR A 297 11.80 23.78 -17.32
CA TYR A 297 11.67 22.34 -17.47
C TYR A 297 10.22 21.95 -17.27
N VAL A 298 9.72 21.00 -18.05
CA VAL A 298 8.39 20.44 -17.85
C VAL A 298 8.49 18.93 -17.69
N PHE A 299 7.88 18.42 -16.64
CA PHE A 299 7.89 17.00 -16.32
C PHE A 299 6.46 16.47 -16.18
N PRO A 300 6.15 15.27 -16.71
CA PRO A 300 4.89 14.62 -16.42
C PRO A 300 4.84 14.18 -14.95
N MET A 301 3.62 14.15 -14.40
CA MET A 301 3.33 13.47 -13.14
C MET A 301 3.02 12.00 -13.41
N HIS A 302 3.53 11.10 -12.57
CA HIS A 302 3.34 9.65 -12.71
C HIS A 302 2.40 9.13 -11.62
N LEU A 303 1.45 8.27 -11.97
CA LEU A 303 0.61 7.58 -10.99
C LEU A 303 1.50 6.71 -10.11
N ASP A 304 1.32 6.80 -8.79
CA ASP A 304 2.12 6.06 -7.83
C ASP A 304 1.28 5.35 -6.77
N GLN A 305 0.00 5.73 -6.58
CA GLN A 305 -0.95 5.00 -5.73
C GLN A 305 -2.39 5.06 -6.26
N ILE A 306 -3.11 3.96 -6.05
CA ILE A 306 -4.57 3.84 -6.19
C ILE A 306 -5.11 3.40 -4.82
N GLY A 307 -5.94 4.22 -4.17
CA GLY A 307 -6.53 3.88 -2.88
C GLY A 307 -8.03 3.70 -2.95
N ILE A 308 -8.55 2.64 -2.32
CA ILE A 308 -9.97 2.26 -2.31
C ILE A 308 -10.42 1.97 -0.86
N VAL A 309 -11.40 2.73 -0.38
CA VAL A 309 -12.06 2.49 0.91
C VAL A 309 -13.39 1.76 0.66
N ALA A 310 -13.37 0.44 0.85
CA ALA A 310 -14.53 -0.43 0.71
C ALA A 310 -15.65 -0.03 1.68
N GLY A 311 -16.90 -0.20 1.24
CA GLY A 311 -18.10 0.16 2.00
C GLY A 311 -18.48 1.64 1.90
N GLU A 312 -17.51 2.53 1.70
CA GLU A 312 -17.72 3.97 1.53
C GLU A 312 -17.71 4.43 0.07
N GLY A 313 -17.15 3.62 -0.83
CA GLY A 313 -16.98 3.99 -2.24
C GLY A 313 -15.97 5.12 -2.44
N ARG A 314 -15.14 5.45 -1.45
CA ARG A 314 -14.14 6.52 -1.55
C ARG A 314 -12.90 6.00 -2.26
N VAL A 315 -12.43 6.77 -3.23
CA VAL A 315 -11.26 6.45 -4.07
C VAL A 315 -10.33 7.64 -4.08
N PHE A 316 -9.02 7.41 -4.04
CA PHE A 316 -8.04 8.44 -4.35
C PHE A 316 -6.98 7.90 -5.30
N PHE A 317 -6.34 8.83 -5.99
CA PHE A 317 -5.13 8.55 -6.76
C PHE A 317 -4.04 9.46 -6.24
N SER A 318 -2.80 8.98 -6.24
CA SER A 318 -1.63 9.79 -5.95
C SER A 318 -0.77 9.83 -7.20
N LEU A 319 -0.36 11.04 -7.59
CA LEU A 319 0.58 11.25 -8.66
C LEU A 319 1.82 11.93 -8.11
N ARG A 320 2.99 11.56 -8.64
CA ARG A 320 4.29 12.06 -8.20
C ARG A 320 5.18 12.43 -9.37
N CYS A 321 5.88 13.54 -9.23
CA CYS A 321 7.01 13.88 -10.08
C CYS A 321 8.22 14.19 -9.19
N VAL A 322 9.32 13.48 -9.42
CA VAL A 322 10.60 13.72 -8.76
C VAL A 322 11.54 14.33 -9.77
N PHE A 323 12.11 15.48 -9.45
CA PHE A 323 13.08 16.19 -10.28
C PHE A 323 14.21 16.74 -9.42
N GLU A 324 15.38 16.90 -10.03
CA GLU A 324 16.56 17.41 -9.37
C GLU A 324 16.97 18.75 -10.00
N TYR A 325 17.49 19.67 -9.18
CA TYR A 325 17.93 20.97 -9.66
C TYR A 325 19.11 21.52 -8.84
N HIS A 326 19.99 22.25 -9.52
CA HIS A 326 21.11 22.96 -8.90
C HIS A 326 20.62 24.25 -8.22
N VAL A 327 20.99 24.44 -6.95
CA VAL A 327 20.76 25.65 -6.18
C VAL A 327 21.85 26.70 -6.44
N ARG A 328 21.48 27.76 -7.17
CA ARG A 328 22.25 29.01 -7.27
C ARG A 328 21.75 30.06 -6.28
N LYS A 329 22.65 30.76 -5.58
CA LYS A 329 22.25 31.84 -4.66
C LYS A 329 21.40 32.88 -5.41
N GLU A 330 20.37 33.42 -4.75
CA GLU A 330 19.47 34.49 -5.26
C GLU A 330 18.58 34.16 -6.49
N GLU A 331 18.76 32.99 -7.10
CA GLU A 331 17.93 32.55 -8.23
C GLU A 331 16.45 32.34 -7.82
N ARG A 332 15.53 32.96 -8.57
CA ARG A 332 14.09 32.74 -8.46
C ARG A 332 13.71 31.34 -8.94
N ARG A 333 12.87 30.68 -8.14
CA ARG A 333 12.44 29.29 -8.38
C ARG A 333 10.95 29.13 -8.19
N THR A 334 10.27 28.78 -9.26
CA THR A 334 8.84 28.47 -9.26
C THR A 334 8.63 27.05 -9.77
N ALA A 335 7.63 26.40 -9.19
CA ALA A 335 7.10 25.14 -9.69
C ALA A 335 5.59 25.33 -9.82
N THR A 336 5.05 25.17 -11.03
CA THR A 336 3.63 25.31 -11.31
C THR A 336 3.08 23.97 -11.74
N LEU A 337 2.06 23.47 -11.06
CA LEU A 337 1.37 22.22 -11.40
C LEU A 337 0.14 22.55 -12.24
N HIS A 338 0.01 21.89 -13.39
CA HIS A 338 -1.09 22.05 -14.33
C HIS A 338 -1.79 20.72 -14.61
N ASP A 339 -3.08 20.80 -14.93
CA ASP A 339 -3.84 19.69 -15.49
C ASP A 339 -3.44 19.44 -16.95
N GLY A 340 -3.61 18.20 -17.41
CA GLY A 340 -3.36 17.80 -18.79
C GLY A 340 -1.95 17.27 -19.07
N PRO A 341 -1.72 16.75 -20.29
CA PRO A 341 -0.43 16.22 -20.70
C PRO A 341 0.64 17.32 -20.76
N THR A 342 1.90 16.92 -20.73
CA THR A 342 3.02 17.82 -21.00
C THR A 342 2.83 18.54 -22.34
N PRO A 343 2.89 19.88 -22.39
CA PRO A 343 2.78 20.64 -23.63
C PRO A 343 3.98 20.36 -24.55
N ALA A 344 3.72 20.38 -25.87
CA ALA A 344 4.76 20.17 -26.88
C ALA A 344 5.78 21.33 -26.94
N VAL A 345 5.36 22.53 -26.52
CA VAL A 345 6.20 23.73 -26.43
C VAL A 345 5.98 24.31 -25.04
N ILE A 346 7.07 24.59 -24.32
CA ILE A 346 7.00 25.24 -23.02
C ILE A 346 6.48 26.67 -23.26
N PRO A 347 5.33 27.05 -22.67
CA PRO A 347 4.82 28.41 -22.84
C PRO A 347 5.86 29.41 -22.35
N GLY A 348 6.20 30.41 -23.17
CA GLY A 348 7.08 31.48 -22.74
C GLY A 348 6.49 32.18 -21.52
N SER A 349 7.35 32.48 -20.54
CA SER A 349 7.02 33.04 -19.22
C SER A 349 6.20 34.33 -19.27
#